data_AF-A0A4P8HXQ0-F1
#
_entry.id   AF-A0A4P8HXQ0-F1
#
_cell.length_a   1.000
_cell.length_b   1.000
_cell.length_c   1.000
_cell.angle_alpha   90.00
_cell.angle_beta   90.00
_cell.angle_gamma   90.00
#
_symmetry.space_group_name_H-M   'P 1'
#
loop_
_entity.id
_entity.type
_entity.pdbx_description
1 polymer ?
#
loop_
_entity_poly.entity_id
_entity_poly.type
_entity_poly.pdbx_seq_one_letter_code
_entity_poly.pdbx_strand_id
1 'polypeptide(L)' 'MSFLKDLTVSPSYNPNRVLDAIISKLELKNDAALSRALEVAPPVISKIRHNTLPIGATILIRMHEISDYSIRELRELMTH' A
#
# COMPACT_ATOMS: atom_id res chain seq x y z
N MET A 1 -15.15 -6.22 -11.59
CA MET A 1 -14.39 -4.95 -11.64
C MET A 1 -14.86 -3.88 -10.62
N SER A 2 -15.54 -4.20 -9.50
CA SER A 2 -16.05 -3.17 -8.55
C SER A 2 -15.28 -3.03 -7.22
N PHE A 3 -14.45 -4.01 -6.84
CA PHE A 3 -13.94 -4.13 -5.46
C PHE A 3 -12.92 -3.07 -5.01
N LEU A 4 -12.12 -2.52 -5.92
CA LEU A 4 -11.08 -1.52 -5.57
C LEU A 4 -11.65 -0.11 -5.42
N LYS A 5 -12.80 0.17 -6.04
CA LYS A 5 -13.44 1.47 -5.98
C LYS A 5 -13.95 1.75 -4.56
N ASP A 6 -14.52 0.74 -3.91
CA ASP A 6 -15.10 0.87 -2.58
C ASP A 6 -14.05 1.21 -1.50
N LEU A 7 -12.81 0.70 -1.63
CA LEU A 7 -11.74 1.03 -0.68
C LEU A 7 -11.35 2.51 -0.72
N THR A 8 -11.33 3.10 -1.93
CA THR A 8 -10.93 4.51 -2.14
C THR A 8 -12.05 5.50 -1.85
N VAL A 9 -13.28 5.02 -1.71
CA VAL A 9 -14.49 5.83 -1.44
C VAL A 9 -14.80 5.88 0.06
N SER A 10 -14.13 5.07 0.89
CA SER A 10 -14.21 5.19 2.35
C SER A 10 -13.64 6.54 2.81
N PRO A 11 -14.37 7.33 3.62
CA PRO A 11 -13.81 8.53 4.24
C PRO A 11 -12.61 8.22 5.17
N SER A 12 -12.38 6.95 5.53
CA SER A 12 -11.24 6.51 6.34
C SER A 12 -10.05 5.98 5.54
N TYR A 13 -10.09 6.01 4.19
CA TYR A 13 -8.98 5.51 3.38
C TYR A 13 -7.70 6.34 3.59
N ASN A 14 -6.68 5.70 4.14
CA ASN A 14 -5.36 6.25 4.36
C ASN A 14 -4.28 5.22 3.98
N PRO A 15 -3.74 5.28 2.75
CA PRO A 15 -2.72 4.34 2.30
C PRO A 15 -1.37 4.53 3.00
N ASN A 16 -1.13 5.68 3.66
CA ASN A 16 0.12 5.89 4.38
C ASN A 16 0.33 4.83 5.47
N ARG A 17 -0.76 4.43 6.15
CA ARG A 17 -0.71 3.44 7.24
C ARG A 17 -0.18 2.08 6.79
N VAL A 18 -0.65 1.57 5.65
CA VAL A 18 -0.16 0.29 5.13
C VAL A 18 1.29 0.41 4.62
N LEU A 19 1.65 1.54 4.00
CA LEU A 19 3.02 1.77 3.54
C LEU A 19 4.00 1.84 4.72
N ASP A 20 3.62 2.54 5.79
CA ASP A 20 4.42 2.66 7.02
C ASP A 20 4.53 1.33 7.75
N ALA A 21 3.45 0.57 7.82
CA ALA A 21 3.45 -0.77 8.41
C ALA A 21 4.43 -1.70 7.66
N ILE A 22 4.44 -1.68 6.33
CA ILE A 22 5.35 -2.49 5.53
C ILE A 22 6.80 -2.01 5.67
N ILE A 23 7.03 -0.69 5.66
CA ILE A 23 8.36 -0.12 5.92
C ILE A 23 8.91 -0.59 7.26
N SER A 24 8.09 -0.53 8.31
CA SER A 24 8.48 -0.98 9.65
C SER A 24 8.69 -2.49 9.71
N LYS A 25 7.79 -3.28 9.10
CA LYS A 25 7.84 -4.76 9.11
C LYS A 25 9.08 -5.30 8.42
N LEU A 26 9.50 -4.64 7.34
CA LEU A 26 10.64 -5.05 6.51
C LEU A 26 11.92 -4.26 6.82
N GLU A 27 11.91 -3.44 7.88
CA GLU A 27 13.04 -2.61 8.32
C GLU A 27 13.62 -1.73 7.19
N LEU A 28 12.75 -1.23 6.32
CA LEU A 28 13.14 -0.40 5.19
C LEU A 28 13.48 1.00 5.65
N LYS A 29 14.53 1.59 5.05
CA LYS A 29 14.97 2.94 5.43
C LYS A 29 13.97 4.04 5.03
N ASN A 30 13.26 3.89 3.91
CA ASN A 30 12.39 4.91 3.34
C ASN A 30 11.55 4.38 2.16
N ASP A 31 10.70 5.26 1.61
CA ASP A 31 9.85 5.01 0.44
C ASP A 31 10.61 4.59 -0.83
N ALA A 32 11.87 5.00 -1.01
CA ALA A 32 12.65 4.54 -2.15
C ALA A 32 13.11 3.09 -1.97
N ALA A 33 13.36 2.64 -0.75
CA ALA A 33 13.58 1.23 -0.46
C ALA A 33 12.27 0.43 -0.65
N LEU A 34 11.14 0.99 -0.19
CA LEU A 34 9.82 0.39 -0.41
C LEU A 34 9.48 0.24 -1.90
N SER A 35 9.75 1.24 -2.72
CA SER A 35 9.45 1.17 -4.15
C SER A 35 10.22 0.04 -4.84
N ARG A 36 11.48 -0.17 -4.45
CA ARG A 36 12.31 -1.28 -4.95
C ARG A 36 11.76 -2.62 -4.50
N ALA A 37 11.40 -2.76 -3.22
CA ALA A 37 10.83 -3.99 -2.67
C ALA A 37 9.51 -4.37 -3.35
N LEU A 38 8.68 -3.38 -3.68
CA LEU A 38 7.42 -3.56 -4.41
C LEU A 38 7.57 -3.61 -5.93
N GLU A 39 8.79 -3.53 -6.47
CA GLU A 39 9.09 -3.48 -7.91
C GLU A 39 8.32 -2.40 -8.68
N VAL A 40 8.14 -1.23 -8.05
CA VAL A 40 7.51 -0.06 -8.66
C VAL A 40 8.49 1.11 -8.74
N ALA A 41 8.27 2.00 -9.71
CA ALA A 41 9.04 3.24 -9.79
C ALA A 41 8.73 4.14 -8.56
N PRO A 42 9.72 4.91 -8.04
CA PRO A 42 9.49 5.82 -6.91
C PRO A 42 8.28 6.77 -7.04
N PRO A 43 7.95 7.31 -8.24
CA PRO A 43 6.76 8.14 -8.41
C PRO A 43 5.44 7.42 -8.09
N VAL A 44 5.38 6.10 -8.17
CA VAL A 44 4.18 5.32 -7.82
C VAL A 44 3.92 5.43 -6.31
N ILE A 45 4.93 5.18 -5.47
CA ILE A 45 4.81 5.32 -4.02
C ILE A 45 4.49 6.77 -3.64
N SER A 46 5.19 7.73 -4.25
CA SER A 46 4.89 9.15 -4.02
C SER A 46 3.44 9.50 -4.34
N LYS A 47 2.89 9.05 -5.47
CA LYS A 47 1.49 9.32 -5.82
C LYS A 47 0.50 8.65 -4.85
N ILE A 48 0.80 7.46 -4.35
CA ILE A 48 -0.01 6.76 -3.35
C ILE A 48 0.01 7.52 -2.02
N ARG A 49 1.18 7.94 -1.53
CA ARG A 49 1.34 8.77 -0.31
C ARG A 49 0.47 10.03 -0.34
N HIS A 50 0.38 10.65 -1.52
CA HIS A 50 -0.40 11.87 -1.75
C HIS A 50 -1.86 11.60 -2.18
N ASN A 51 -2.36 10.36 -2.10
CA ASN A 51 -3.73 9.98 -2.50
C ASN A 51 -4.10 10.35 -3.95
N THR A 52 -3.12 10.48 -4.84
CA THR A 52 -3.34 10.76 -6.29
C THR A 52 -3.33 9.50 -7.15
N LEU A 53 -2.92 8.37 -6.57
CA LEU A 53 -2.97 7.05 -7.17
C LEU A 53 -3.45 6.05 -6.12
N PRO A 54 -4.58 5.35 -6.33
CA PRO A 54 -5.02 4.33 -5.40
C PRO A 54 -4.15 3.08 -5.47
N ILE A 55 -4.11 2.31 -4.38
CA ILE A 55 -3.45 1.00 -4.39
C ILE A 55 -4.30 0.03 -5.22
N GLY A 56 -3.78 -0.36 -6.38
CA GLY A 56 -4.38 -1.36 -7.24
C GLY A 56 -4.11 -2.79 -6.78
N ALA A 57 -4.86 -3.76 -7.33
CA ALA A 57 -4.73 -5.18 -6.97
C ALA A 57 -3.31 -5.72 -7.15
N THR A 58 -2.60 -5.36 -8.21
CA THR A 58 -1.22 -5.81 -8.45
C THR A 58 -0.28 -5.40 -7.32
N ILE A 59 -0.33 -4.13 -6.89
CA ILE A 59 0.49 -3.64 -5.78
C ILE A 59 0.08 -4.33 -4.48
N LEU A 60 -1.22 -4.53 -4.26
CA LEU A 60 -1.74 -5.20 -3.06
C LEU A 60 -1.26 -6.66 -2.96
N ILE A 61 -1.20 -7.38 -4.08
CA ILE A 61 -0.64 -8.74 -4.14
C ILE A 61 0.85 -8.70 -3.79
N ARG A 62 1.62 -7.78 -4.38
CA ARG A 62 3.06 -7.64 -4.05
C ARG A 62 3.28 -7.32 -2.56
N MET A 63 2.45 -6.44 -1.99
CA MET A 63 2.48 -6.14 -0.56
C MET A 63 2.26 -7.41 0.28
N HIS A 64 1.27 -8.23 -0.07
CA HIS A 64 1.00 -9.50 0.62
C HIS A 64 2.22 -10.43 0.57
N GLU A 65 2.78 -10.63 -0.62
CA GLU A 65 3.91 -11.54 -0.83
C GLU A 65 5.18 -11.15 -0.06
N ILE A 66 5.50 -9.85 0.00
CA ILE A 66 6.75 -9.41 0.63
C ILE A 66 6.64 -9.20 2.14
N SER A 67 5.44 -8.91 2.66
CA SER A 67 5.25 -8.52 4.07
C SER A 67 4.68 -9.63 4.94
N ASP A 68 4.16 -10.71 4.32
CA ASP A 68 3.42 -11.78 4.96
C ASP A 68 2.10 -11.34 5.63
N TYR A 69 1.67 -10.09 5.40
CA TYR A 69 0.33 -9.66 5.78
C TYR A 69 -0.70 -10.28 4.85
N SER A 70 -1.78 -10.83 5.38
CA SER A 70 -2.93 -11.22 4.59
C SER A 70 -3.54 -10.00 3.88
N ILE A 71 -4.21 -10.23 2.74
CA ILE A 71 -4.90 -9.16 2.02
C ILE A 71 -5.97 -8.49 2.92
N ARG A 72 -6.52 -9.21 3.90
CA ARG A 72 -7.46 -8.63 4.89
C ARG A 72 -6.75 -7.61 5.78
N GLU A 73 -5.63 -7.97 6.39
CA GLU A 73 -4.85 -7.07 7.25
C GLU A 73 -4.38 -5.84 6.47
N LEU A 74 -3.91 -6.02 5.23
CA LEU A 74 -3.51 -4.89 4.38
C LEU A 74 -4.65 -3.91 4.13
N ARG A 75 -5.88 -4.38 3.93
CA ARG A 75 -7.05 -3.51 3.78
C ARG A 75 -7.42 -2.84 5.09
N GLU A 76 -7.39 -3.56 6.20
CA GLU A 76 -7.69 -3.01 7.53
C GLU A 76 -6.71 -1.89 7.89
N LEU A 77 -5.42 -2.07 7.61
CA LEU A 77 -4.39 -1.04 7.77
C LEU A 77 -4.71 0.23 6.98
N MET A 78 -5.41 0.15 5.84
CA MET A 78 -5.78 1.32 5.06
C MET A 78 -7.02 2.05 5.58
N THR A 79 -7.85 1.44 6.43
CA THR A 79 -9.17 1.98 6.79
C THR A 79 -9.42 2.14 8.29
N HIS A 80 -8.58 1.56 9.14
CA HIS A 80 -8.68 1.56 10.61
C HIS A 80 -7.41 2.10 11.26
#